data_AF-A0AAD4DR60-F1
#
_entry.id   AF-A0AAD4DR60-F1
#
_cell.length_a   1.000
_cell.length_b   1.000
_cell.length_c   1.000
_cell.angle_alpha   90.00
_cell.angle_beta   90.00
_cell.angle_gamma   90.00
#
_symmetry.space_group_name_H-M   'P 1'
#
loop_
_entity.id
_entity.type
_entity.pdbx_description
1 polymer ?
#
loop_
_entity_poly.entity_id
_entity_poly.type
_entity_poly.pdbx_seq_one_letter_code
_entity_poly.pdbx_strand_id
1 'polypeptide(L)'
;MVSPWIHNGSLTTYLEHRFTKMTMEQKLLIVTRDNNITVHSKGVVHGDLTANNILIDSDRNAHVADHGILTMCSEFSGTSYIRSNVRWAVPELFEVPESEESLTPQPASDIYSFGCTMLQVRGVP
;
A
#
# COMPACT_ATOMS: atom_id res chain seq x y z
N MET A 1 -12.83 13.64 -8.45
CA MET A 1 -11.38 13.92 -8.40
C MET A 1 -10.81 13.74 -9.80
N VAL A 2 -9.86 14.57 -10.23
CA VAL A 2 -9.15 14.42 -11.51
C VAL A 2 -7.68 14.20 -11.18
N SER A 3 -7.07 13.12 -11.68
CA SER A 3 -5.67 12.76 -11.43
C SER A 3 -4.95 12.44 -12.75
N PRO A 4 -3.61 12.57 -12.80
CA PRO A 4 -2.81 12.14 -13.95
C PRO A 4 -2.98 10.64 -14.23
N TRP A 5 -3.03 10.28 -15.51
CA TRP A 5 -3.11 8.88 -15.92
C TRP A 5 -1.74 8.21 -15.89
N ILE A 6 -1.63 7.09 -15.20
CA ILE A 6 -0.38 6.32 -15.08
C ILE A 6 -0.47 5.05 -15.96
N HIS A 7 0.26 5.06 -17.08
CA HIS A 7 0.09 4.11 -18.17
C HIS A 7 0.47 2.66 -17.87
N ASN A 8 1.42 2.41 -16.94
CA ASN A 8 1.84 1.04 -16.64
C ASN A 8 0.96 0.36 -15.57
N GLY A 9 -0.08 1.04 -15.09
CA GLY A 9 -1.04 0.49 -14.14
C GLY A 9 -0.45 0.24 -12.75
N SER A 10 -1.04 -0.71 -12.03
CA SER A 10 -0.60 -1.08 -10.68
C SER A 10 0.69 -1.90 -10.68
N LEU A 11 1.41 -1.93 -9.55
CA LEU A 11 2.59 -2.74 -9.35
C LEU A 11 2.28 -4.23 -9.53
N THR A 12 1.11 -4.70 -9.09
CA THR A 12 0.65 -6.09 -9.34
C THR A 12 0.62 -6.37 -10.84
N THR A 13 -0.13 -5.58 -11.60
CA THR A 13 -0.28 -5.77 -13.05
C THR A 13 1.06 -5.59 -13.77
N TYR A 14 1.87 -4.62 -13.36
CA TYR A 14 3.18 -4.37 -13.95
C TYR A 14 4.13 -5.55 -13.77
N LEU A 15 4.19 -6.12 -12.56
CA LEU A 15 5.02 -7.27 -12.27
C LEU A 15 4.54 -8.50 -13.04
N GLU A 16 3.24 -8.80 -13.10
CA GLU A 16 2.70 -9.94 -13.87
C GLU A 16 3.18 -9.94 -15.33
N HIS A 17 3.20 -8.78 -15.99
CA HIS A 17 3.61 -8.68 -17.41
C HIS A 17 5.14 -8.70 -17.62
N ARG A 18 5.92 -8.38 -16.59
CA ARG A 18 7.38 -8.14 -16.71
C ARG A 18 8.22 -9.05 -15.82
N PHE A 19 7.60 -9.94 -15.03
CA PHE A 19 8.26 -10.68 -13.96
C PHE A 19 9.48 -11.46 -14.41
N THR A 20 9.38 -12.15 -15.55
CA THR A 20 10.45 -12.98 -16.13
C THR A 20 11.55 -12.17 -16.83
N LYS A 21 11.27 -10.91 -17.16
CA LYS A 21 12.18 -10.02 -17.88
C LYS A 21 13.00 -9.12 -16.94
N MET A 22 12.72 -9.16 -15.64
CA MET A 22 13.33 -8.29 -14.65
C MET A 22 14.15 -9.06 -13.63
N THR A 23 15.32 -8.54 -13.28
CA THR A 23 16.11 -9.04 -12.15
C THR A 23 15.44 -8.67 -10.83
N MET A 24 15.76 -9.41 -9.76
CA MET A 24 15.29 -9.07 -8.41
C MET A 24 15.68 -7.65 -8.00
N GLU A 25 16.90 -7.24 -8.34
CA GLU A 25 17.42 -5.89 -8.06
C GLU A 25 16.55 -4.82 -8.72
N GLN A 26 16.18 -4.99 -9.99
CA GLN A 26 15.30 -4.05 -10.69
C GLN A 26 13.92 -3.98 -10.06
N LYS A 27 13.38 -5.13 -9.63
CA LYS A 27 12.07 -5.20 -8.95
C LYS A 27 12.09 -4.46 -7.61
N LEU A 28 13.13 -4.67 -6.81
CA LEU A 28 13.31 -3.98 -5.52
C LEU A 28 13.52 -2.48 -5.71
N LEU A 29 14.29 -2.07 -6.73
CA LEU A 29 14.56 -0.65 -7.02
C LEU A 29 13.27 0.13 -7.33
N ILE A 30 12.30 -0.48 -8.01
CA ILE A 30 11.00 0.16 -8.28
C ILE A 30 10.28 0.49 -6.97
N VAL A 31 10.25 -0.44 -6.01
CA VAL A 31 9.47 -0.27 -4.78
C VAL A 31 10.21 0.52 -3.69
N THR A 32 11.53 0.65 -3.76
CA THR A 32 12.32 1.42 -2.77
C THR A 32 12.59 2.86 -3.18
N ARG A 33 12.47 3.21 -4.47
CA ARG A 33 12.59 4.60 -4.93
C ARG A 33 11.38 5.42 -4.49
N ASP A 34 11.58 6.35 -3.57
CA ASP A 34 10.70 7.46 -3.17
C ASP A 34 9.28 7.14 -2.63
N ASN A 35 8.84 5.87 -2.65
CA ASN A 35 7.45 5.52 -2.36
C ASN A 35 7.01 5.72 -0.90
N ASN A 36 7.91 5.49 0.05
CA ASN A 36 7.51 5.34 1.46
C ASN A 36 7.82 6.58 2.32
N ILE A 37 8.76 7.42 1.88
CA ILE A 37 9.17 8.60 2.65
C ILE A 37 8.12 9.72 2.53
N THR A 38 7.34 9.77 1.44
CA THR A 38 6.54 10.95 1.13
C THR A 38 5.21 11.02 1.89
N VAL A 39 4.65 9.89 2.36
CA VAL A 39 3.35 9.88 3.05
C VAL A 39 3.52 10.12 4.55
N HIS A 40 4.43 9.41 5.22
CA HIS A 40 4.69 9.59 6.66
C HIS A 40 5.40 10.90 6.98
N SER A 41 6.25 11.44 6.10
CA SER A 41 6.87 12.76 6.30
C SER A 41 5.85 13.91 6.36
N LYS A 42 4.62 13.68 5.88
CA LYS A 42 3.50 14.62 5.95
C LYS A 42 2.55 14.34 7.10
N GLY A 43 2.88 13.38 7.99
CA GLY A 43 2.04 12.99 9.12
C GLY A 43 0.77 12.22 8.72
N VAL A 44 0.72 11.69 7.49
CA VAL A 44 -0.43 10.95 6.97
C VAL A 44 -0.15 9.46 7.08
N VAL A 45 -1.12 8.68 7.55
CA VAL A 45 -1.11 7.21 7.48
C VAL A 45 -2.02 6.80 6.34
N HIS A 46 -1.58 5.87 5.50
CA HIS A 46 -2.36 5.38 4.36
C HIS A 46 -3.42 4.34 4.80
N GLY A 47 -3.02 3.34 5.59
CA GLY A 47 -3.89 2.31 6.16
C GLY A 47 -4.37 1.21 5.21
N ASP A 48 -4.11 1.34 3.91
CA ASP A 48 -4.47 0.34 2.87
C ASP A 48 -3.38 0.27 1.80
N LEU A 49 -2.11 0.28 2.23
CA LEU A 49 -1.00 0.22 1.29
C LEU A 49 -0.89 -1.20 0.71
N THR A 50 -1.21 -1.36 -0.58
CA THR A 50 -1.12 -2.65 -1.29
C THR A 50 -0.42 -2.47 -2.62
N ALA A 51 0.06 -3.57 -3.23
CA ALA A 51 0.64 -3.53 -4.58
C ALA A 51 -0.36 -3.06 -5.67
N ASN A 52 -1.66 -3.11 -5.41
CA ASN A 52 -2.67 -2.56 -6.32
C ASN A 52 -2.76 -1.03 -6.22
N ASN A 53 -2.49 -0.49 -5.03
CA ASN A 53 -2.51 0.94 -4.73
C ASN A 53 -1.14 1.61 -4.97
N ILE A 54 -0.18 0.87 -5.54
CA ILE A 54 1.09 1.42 -6.02
C ILE A 54 1.03 1.41 -7.54
N LEU A 55 1.06 2.59 -8.17
CA LEU A 55 1.02 2.76 -9.62
C LEU A 55 2.42 3.00 -10.18
N ILE A 56 2.70 2.47 -11.38
CA ILE A 56 4.03 2.56 -12.01
C ILE A 56 3.99 3.53 -13.20
N ASP A 57 4.80 4.58 -13.17
CA ASP A 57 4.91 5.52 -14.29
C ASP A 57 5.77 4.99 -15.46
N SER A 58 5.85 5.77 -16.54
CA SER A 58 6.66 5.44 -17.72
C SER A 58 8.16 5.31 -17.43
N ASP A 59 8.66 6.01 -16.41
CA ASP A 59 10.06 6.01 -15.99
C ASP A 59 10.38 4.91 -14.97
N ARG A 60 9.39 4.07 -14.65
CA ARG A 60 9.42 2.97 -13.65
C ARG A 60 9.56 3.46 -12.22
N ASN A 61 9.12 4.69 -11.93
CA ASN A 61 8.93 5.11 -10.56
C ASN A 61 7.55 4.65 -10.08
N ALA A 62 7.49 4.26 -8.83
CA ALA A 62 6.25 3.91 -8.18
C ALA A 62 5.63 5.17 -7.54
N HIS A 63 4.31 5.17 -7.49
CA HIS A 63 3.49 6.26 -6.97
C HIS A 63 2.39 5.66 -6.12
N VAL A 64 2.30 6.07 -4.86
CA VAL A 64 1.22 5.63 -3.98
C VAL A 64 -0.07 6.34 -4.41
N ALA A 65 -1.13 5.56 -4.62
CA ALA A 65 -2.46 6.00 -5.04
C ALA A 65 -3.50 5.61 -3.99
N ASP A 66 -4.71 6.19 -4.08
CA ASP A 66 -5.84 5.91 -3.19
C ASP A 66 -5.60 6.18 -1.70
N HIS A 67 -5.20 7.41 -1.38
CA HIS A 67 -5.06 7.93 0.00
C HIS A 67 -6.39 8.04 0.80
N GLY A 68 -7.48 7.38 0.37
CA GLY A 68 -8.78 8.04 0.37
C GLY A 68 -9.90 7.53 1.28
N ILE A 69 -9.85 6.30 1.82
CA ILE A 69 -11.08 5.71 2.40
C ILE A 69 -10.98 5.45 3.90
N LEU A 70 -9.85 5.00 4.44
CA LEU A 70 -9.80 4.60 5.85
C LEU A 70 -9.76 5.79 6.84
N THR A 71 -9.01 6.85 6.53
CA THR A 71 -8.95 8.04 7.41
C THR A 71 -10.32 8.73 7.52
N MET A 72 -11.08 8.79 6.42
CA MET A 72 -12.42 9.38 6.39
C MET A 72 -13.46 8.51 7.13
N CYS A 73 -13.32 7.18 7.09
CA CYS A 73 -14.24 6.27 7.79
C CYS A 73 -14.06 6.34 9.32
N SER A 74 -12.84 6.58 9.81
CA SER A 74 -12.57 6.81 11.24
C SER A 74 -13.30 8.05 11.78
N GLU A 75 -13.50 9.08 10.95
CA GLU A 75 -14.17 10.32 11.37
C GLU A 75 -15.71 10.24 11.29
N PHE A 76 -16.28 9.31 10.51
CA PHE A 76 -17.69 9.41 10.12
C PHE A 76 -18.66 8.39 10.72
N SER A 77 -18.25 7.26 11.28
CA SER A 77 -19.22 6.31 11.87
C SER A 77 -18.58 5.28 12.79
N GLY A 78 -19.21 5.04 13.94
CA GLY A 78 -18.97 3.91 14.87
C GLY A 78 -19.32 2.53 14.26
N THR A 79 -18.95 2.31 13.00
CA THR A 79 -18.94 1.03 12.33
C THR A 79 -17.50 0.78 11.88
N SER A 80 -16.77 0.01 12.67
CA SER A 80 -15.42 -0.47 12.44
C SER A 80 -15.35 -1.43 11.24
N TYR A 81 -15.65 -0.92 10.05
CA TYR A 81 -15.41 -1.66 8.81
C TYR A 81 -13.95 -1.49 8.42
N ILE A 82 -13.11 -2.37 8.96
CA ILE A 82 -11.76 -2.57 8.44
C ILE A 82 -11.92 -3.17 7.03
N ARG A 83 -11.99 -2.30 6.03
CA ARG A 83 -11.81 -2.66 4.61
C ARG A 83 -10.32 -2.72 4.26
N SER A 84 -9.51 -3.23 5.17
CA SER A 84 -8.10 -3.48 4.87
C SER A 84 -8.02 -4.77 4.07
N ASN A 85 -7.18 -4.77 3.03
CA ASN A 85 -6.95 -5.95 2.23
C ASN A 85 -6.21 -6.99 3.08
N VAL A 86 -6.90 -8.06 3.49
CA VAL A 86 -6.47 -9.00 4.57
C VAL A 86 -5.03 -9.49 4.43
N ARG A 87 -4.52 -9.64 3.20
CA ARG A 87 -3.16 -10.09 2.92
C ARG A 87 -2.05 -9.08 3.30
N TRP A 88 -2.37 -7.80 3.41
CA TRP A 88 -1.44 -6.71 3.73
C TRP A 88 -1.76 -6.02 5.07
N ALA A 89 -2.86 -6.39 5.71
CA ALA A 89 -3.28 -5.87 7.00
C ALA A 89 -2.40 -6.40 8.14
N VAL A 90 -2.09 -5.53 9.10
CA VAL A 90 -1.43 -5.95 10.35
C VAL A 90 -2.34 -6.88 11.17
N PRO A 91 -1.79 -7.87 11.88
CA PRO A 91 -2.58 -8.88 12.60
C PRO A 91 -3.45 -8.29 13.72
N GLU A 92 -3.00 -7.23 14.39
CA GLU A 92 -3.73 -6.56 15.47
C GLU A 92 -5.06 -5.93 15.02
N LEU A 93 -5.23 -5.64 13.72
CA LEU A 93 -6.52 -5.18 13.17
C LEU A 93 -7.61 -6.27 13.22
N PHE A 94 -7.26 -7.54 13.44
CA PHE A 94 -8.20 -8.66 13.50
C PHE A 94 -8.47 -9.16 14.92
N GLU A 95 -7.80 -8.61 15.92
CA GLU A 95 -8.07 -8.91 17.32
C GLU A 95 -9.37 -8.22 17.77
N VAL A 96 -10.07 -8.83 18.74
CA VAL A 96 -11.25 -8.18 19.34
C VAL A 96 -10.73 -6.90 20.02
N PRO A 97 -11.17 -5.71 19.58
CA PRO A 97 -10.58 -4.48 20.05
C PRO A 97 -10.87 -4.28 21.53
N GLU A 98 -9.81 -4.13 22.34
CA GLU A 98 -9.94 -3.70 23.75
C GLU A 98 -10.31 -2.20 23.84
N SER A 99 -10.07 -1.42 22.78
CA SER A 99 -10.42 0.00 22.66
C SER A 99 -10.62 0.43 21.20
N GLU A 100 -11.28 1.55 20.93
CA GLU A 100 -11.44 2.06 19.55
C GLU A 100 -10.10 2.49 18.91
N GLU A 101 -9.08 2.83 19.72
CA GLU A 101 -7.75 3.16 19.22
C GLU A 101 -7.07 1.97 18.53
N SER A 102 -7.34 0.73 18.96
CA SER A 102 -6.74 -0.47 18.37
C SER A 102 -7.22 -0.77 16.94
N LEU A 103 -8.20 -0.02 16.44
CA LEU A 103 -8.76 -0.16 15.10
C LEU A 103 -8.25 0.91 14.12
N THR A 104 -7.46 1.87 14.60
CA THR A 104 -6.94 2.96 13.76
C THR A 104 -5.59 2.58 13.14
N PRO A 105 -5.45 2.66 11.81
CA PRO A 105 -4.15 2.42 11.17
C PRO A 105 -3.08 3.38 11.69
N GLN A 106 -1.91 2.84 12.02
CA GLN A 106 -0.77 3.60 12.51
C GLN A 106 0.34 3.64 11.44
N PRO A 107 1.35 4.52 11.56
CA PRO A 107 2.51 4.49 10.67
C PRO A 107 3.17 3.09 10.61
N ALA A 108 3.17 2.36 11.73
CA ALA A 108 3.65 0.99 11.81
C ALA A 108 2.85 0.03 10.91
N SER A 109 1.54 0.26 10.72
CA SER A 109 0.70 -0.55 9.84
C SER A 109 1.13 -0.43 8.38
N ASP A 110 1.43 0.78 7.91
CA ASP A 110 1.94 0.99 6.55
C ASP A 110 3.32 0.36 6.33
N ILE A 111 4.19 0.37 7.35
CA ILE A 111 5.50 -0.29 7.29
C ILE A 111 5.32 -1.81 7.11
N TYR A 112 4.39 -2.41 7.85
CA TYR A 112 4.07 -3.83 7.69
C TYR A 112 3.51 -4.14 6.29
N SER A 113 2.51 -3.38 5.84
CA SER A 113 1.91 -3.55 4.52
C SER A 113 2.93 -3.38 3.38
N PHE A 114 3.89 -2.47 3.55
CA PHE A 114 5.02 -2.32 2.64
C PHE A 114 5.93 -3.56 2.65
N GLY A 115 6.24 -4.12 3.83
CA GLY A 115 6.96 -5.39 3.95
C GLY A 115 6.28 -6.53 3.19
N CYS A 116 4.96 -6.67 3.35
CA CYS A 116 4.15 -7.63 2.59
C CYS A 116 4.23 -7.40 1.07
N THR A 117 4.24 -6.14 0.64
CA THR A 117 4.42 -5.76 -0.76
C THR A 117 5.81 -6.16 -1.28
N MET A 118 6.88 -5.93 -0.52
CA MET A 118 8.24 -6.36 -0.90
C MET A 118 8.35 -7.89 -1.02
N LEU A 119 7.67 -8.64 -0.14
CA LEU A 119 7.60 -10.10 -0.22
C LEU A 119 6.88 -10.56 -1.49
N GLN A 120 5.77 -9.93 -1.86
CA GLN A 120 5.08 -10.21 -3.12
C GLN A 120 5.99 -9.92 -4.32
N VAL A 121 6.72 -8.80 -4.32
CA VAL A 121 7.68 -8.45 -5.37
C VAL A 121 8.77 -9.51 -5.53
N ARG A 122 9.21 -10.11 -4.41
CA ARG A 122 10.20 -11.20 -4.38
C ARG A 122 9.65 -12.51 -4.96
N GLY A 123 8.37 -12.80 -4.75
CA GLY A 123 7.74 -14.05 -5.16
C GLY A 123 6.34 -13.84 -5.68
N VAL A 124 6.22 -13.44 -6.95
CA VAL A 124 5.02 -13.74 -7.72
C VAL A 124 5.33 -15.04 -8.46
N PRO A 125 4.54 -16.13 -8.31
CA PRO A 125 4.63 -17.28 -9.20
C PRO A 125 4.37 -16.89 -10.66
#